data_AF-A0AA93HH66-F1
#
_entry.id   AF-A0AA93HH66-F1
#
_cell.length_a   1.000
_cell.length_b   1.000
_cell.length_c   1.000
_cell.angle_alpha   90.00
_cell.angle_beta   90.00
_cell.angle_gamma   90.00
#
_symmetry.space_group_name_H-M   'P 1'
#
loop_
_entity.id
_entity.type
_entity.pdbx_description
1 polymer ?
#
loop_
_entity_poly.entity_id
_entity_poly.type
_entity_poly.pdbx_seq_one_letter_code
_entity_poly.pdbx_strand_id
1 'polypeptide(L)'
;MTEREGLWVSADEAEDVAGSLRHALRAAQFTEEDPQAWKWVLLALHSALQGACVCHLTTTAAPIGAVTERNAGEWLDYFTALRTDPNAKSPKTYLMALPDLMKAIRKPRSAGDGLNEVGITLSDAELAWLRRIHDEVRNQFVHFEPMGWSLEVSGVPAIGQLIARVIGEMLEMGWAFRHLGADNRSALRADLARLSCEDWAPVTDPGAQSDRLDF
;
A
#
# COMPACT_ATOMS: atom_id res chain seq x y z
N MET A 1 27.16 7.87 33.10
CA MET A 1 26.13 8.18 32.11
C MET A 1 25.94 6.92 31.29
N THR A 2 24.94 6.11 31.62
CA THR A 2 24.71 4.83 30.92
C THR A 2 24.17 5.19 29.54
N GLU A 3 24.95 4.93 28.48
CA GLU A 3 24.44 5.01 27.11
C GLU A 3 23.23 4.08 27.05
N ARG A 4 22.05 4.64 26.78
CA ARG A 4 20.91 3.80 26.41
C ARG A 4 21.27 3.22 25.05
N GLU A 5 21.45 1.91 24.99
CA GLU A 5 21.54 1.19 23.71
C GLU A 5 20.39 1.67 22.81
N GLY A 6 20.73 2.03 21.56
CA GLY A 6 19.75 2.55 20.62
C GLY A 6 18.68 1.51 20.32
N LEU A 7 17.41 1.93 20.34
CA LEU A 7 16.31 1.10 19.85
C LEU A 7 16.33 1.11 18.32
N TRP A 8 16.54 -0.06 17.71
CA TRP A 8 16.48 -0.23 16.26
C TRP A 8 15.17 -0.89 15.86
N VAL A 9 14.52 -0.36 14.83
CA VAL A 9 13.32 -0.95 14.21
C VAL A 9 13.72 -1.43 12.82
N SER A 10 13.54 -2.72 12.57
CA SER A 10 13.64 -3.32 11.24
C SER A 10 12.24 -3.41 10.63
N ALA A 11 12.13 -3.19 9.34
CA ALA A 11 10.90 -3.39 8.58
C ALA A 11 11.24 -3.86 7.17
N ASP A 12 10.61 -4.95 6.73
CA ASP A 12 10.53 -5.32 5.31
C ASP A 12 9.20 -4.84 4.68
N GLU A 13 9.00 -5.12 3.39
CA GLU A 13 7.78 -4.68 2.68
C GLU A 13 6.51 -5.28 3.28
N ALA A 14 6.54 -6.52 3.78
CA ALA A 14 5.38 -7.18 4.38
C ALA A 14 5.07 -6.62 5.78
N GLU A 15 6.10 -6.34 6.57
CA GLU A 15 5.99 -5.66 7.86
C GLU A 15 5.48 -4.23 7.70
N ASP A 16 5.89 -3.52 6.65
CA ASP A 16 5.38 -2.19 6.31
C ASP A 16 3.89 -2.22 5.95
N VAL A 17 3.43 -3.19 5.16
CA VAL A 17 2.00 -3.36 4.85
C VAL A 17 1.18 -3.56 6.13
N ALA A 18 1.62 -4.48 6.98
CA ALA A 18 0.93 -4.76 8.24
C ALA A 18 1.00 -3.54 9.19
N GLY A 19 2.13 -2.84 9.26
CA GLY A 19 2.30 -1.61 10.03
C GLY A 19 1.41 -0.48 9.55
N SER A 20 1.28 -0.32 8.23
CA SER A 20 0.45 0.67 7.58
C SER A 20 -1.04 0.43 7.84
N LEU A 21 -1.52 -0.81 7.76
CA LEU A 21 -2.91 -1.13 8.11
C LEU A 21 -3.20 -0.87 9.60
N ARG A 22 -2.29 -1.27 10.50
CA ARG A 22 -2.40 -0.93 11.93
C ARG A 22 -2.42 0.57 12.15
N HIS A 23 -1.63 1.34 11.40
CA HIS A 23 -1.59 2.78 11.53
C HIS A 23 -2.88 3.43 11.02
N ALA A 24 -3.43 2.97 9.89
CA ALA A 24 -4.73 3.44 9.39
C ALA A 24 -5.84 3.25 10.43
N LEU A 25 -5.93 2.06 11.04
CA LEU A 25 -6.91 1.75 12.08
C LEU A 25 -6.71 2.60 13.35
N ARG A 26 -5.46 2.88 13.74
CA ARG A 26 -5.16 3.75 14.91
C ARG A 26 -5.49 5.20 14.62
N ALA A 27 -5.10 5.72 13.46
CA ALA A 27 -5.37 7.10 13.07
C ALA A 27 -6.87 7.37 12.95
N ALA A 28 -7.64 6.39 12.45
CA ALA A 28 -9.09 6.49 12.35
C ALA A 28 -9.80 6.69 13.70
N GLN A 29 -9.20 6.26 14.82
CA GLN A 29 -9.79 6.49 16.15
C GLN A 29 -9.81 7.97 16.55
N PHE A 30 -9.02 8.81 15.89
CA PHE A 30 -8.87 10.22 16.25
C PHE A 30 -9.57 11.16 15.26
N THR A 31 -10.25 10.66 14.23
CA THR A 31 -10.80 11.51 13.15
C THR A 31 -11.97 12.41 13.58
N GLU A 32 -12.66 12.08 14.67
CA GLU A 32 -13.69 12.96 15.25
C GLU A 32 -13.08 14.12 16.05
N GLU A 33 -11.98 13.85 16.77
CA GLU A 33 -11.30 14.83 17.63
C GLU A 33 -10.33 15.71 16.82
N ASP A 34 -9.68 15.12 15.82
CA ASP A 34 -8.73 15.76 14.92
C ASP A 34 -9.06 15.39 13.46
N PRO A 35 -9.76 16.26 12.71
CA PRO A 35 -10.03 16.04 11.30
C PRO A 35 -8.77 15.85 10.43
N GLN A 36 -7.60 16.36 10.86
CA GLN A 36 -6.34 16.14 10.15
C GLN A 36 -5.86 14.69 10.26
N ALA A 37 -6.40 13.89 11.18
CA ALA A 37 -6.11 12.45 11.26
C ALA A 37 -6.49 11.71 9.96
N TRP A 38 -7.48 12.21 9.19
CA TRP A 38 -7.85 11.63 7.89
C TRP A 38 -6.70 11.61 6.88
N LYS A 39 -5.80 12.60 6.93
CA LYS A 39 -4.57 12.60 6.14
C LYS A 39 -3.75 11.33 6.41
N TRP A 40 -3.56 11.02 7.69
CA TRP A 40 -2.75 9.88 8.11
C TRP A 40 -3.43 8.55 7.80
N VAL A 41 -4.77 8.49 7.94
CA VAL A 41 -5.55 7.33 7.50
C VAL A 41 -5.29 7.05 6.02
N LEU A 42 -5.42 8.05 5.15
CA LEU A 42 -5.29 7.88 3.71
C LEU A 42 -3.85 7.56 3.27
N LEU A 43 -2.85 8.21 3.86
CA LEU A 43 -1.44 7.89 3.57
C LEU A 43 -1.11 6.46 4.01
N ALA A 44 -1.61 6.03 5.17
CA ALA A 44 -1.42 4.67 5.66
C ALA A 44 -2.11 3.63 4.76
N LEU A 45 -3.36 3.88 4.35
CA LEU A 45 -4.08 3.02 3.40
C LEU A 45 -3.37 2.94 2.05
N HIS A 46 -2.89 4.07 1.53
CA HIS A 46 -2.11 4.13 0.29
C HIS A 46 -0.82 3.32 0.40
N SER A 47 -0.06 3.48 1.50
CA SER A 47 1.18 2.74 1.76
C SER A 47 0.91 1.24 1.83
N ALA A 48 -0.13 0.82 2.56
CA ALA A 48 -0.53 -0.58 2.68
C ALA A 48 -0.85 -1.20 1.32
N LEU A 49 -1.66 -0.52 0.48
CA LEU A 49 -2.02 -1.02 -0.83
C LEU A 49 -0.80 -1.10 -1.77
N GLN A 50 0.05 -0.07 -1.77
CA GLN A 50 1.25 -0.04 -2.61
C GLN A 50 2.25 -1.14 -2.21
N GLY A 51 2.54 -1.27 -0.92
CA GLY A 51 3.40 -2.33 -0.40
C GLY A 51 2.84 -3.71 -0.73
N ALA A 52 1.53 -3.93 -0.57
CA ALA A 52 0.90 -5.22 -0.88
C ALA A 52 1.05 -5.58 -2.36
N CYS A 53 0.89 -4.61 -3.27
CA CYS A 53 1.14 -4.84 -4.70
C CYS A 53 2.61 -5.21 -4.96
N VAL A 54 3.56 -4.54 -4.31
CA VAL A 54 4.99 -4.87 -4.43
C VAL A 54 5.26 -6.29 -3.94
N CYS A 55 4.76 -6.65 -2.76
CA CYS A 55 4.88 -7.98 -2.18
C CYS A 55 4.30 -9.05 -3.12
N HIS A 56 3.12 -8.81 -3.69
CA HIS A 56 2.43 -9.72 -4.61
C HIS A 56 3.19 -9.95 -5.91
N LEU A 57 3.70 -8.87 -6.53
CA LEU A 57 4.32 -8.94 -7.84
C LEU A 57 5.79 -9.40 -7.80
N THR A 58 6.50 -9.14 -6.69
CA THR A 58 7.94 -9.39 -6.62
C THR A 58 8.24 -10.88 -6.66
N THR A 59 9.01 -11.28 -7.67
CA THR A 59 9.44 -12.67 -7.89
C THR A 59 10.53 -13.10 -6.90
N THR A 60 11.04 -14.32 -7.04
CA THR A 60 12.23 -14.77 -6.28
C THR A 60 13.50 -13.99 -6.63
N ALA A 61 13.57 -13.36 -7.81
CA ALA A 61 14.66 -12.50 -8.24
C ALA A 61 14.31 -11.03 -8.01
N ALA A 62 14.18 -10.63 -6.74
CA ALA A 62 13.85 -9.25 -6.38
C ALA A 62 14.82 -8.24 -7.02
N PRO A 63 14.35 -7.10 -7.57
CA PRO A 63 12.99 -6.55 -7.46
C PRO A 63 12.08 -6.86 -8.67
N ILE A 64 12.39 -7.88 -9.47
CA ILE A 64 11.64 -8.20 -10.70
C ILE A 64 10.16 -8.45 -10.39
N GLY A 65 9.28 -7.86 -11.20
CA GLY A 65 7.83 -7.93 -11.10
C GLY A 65 7.18 -6.65 -10.59
N ALA A 66 7.85 -5.92 -9.69
CA ALA A 66 7.36 -4.64 -9.14
C ALA A 66 8.00 -3.40 -9.80
N VAL A 67 9.02 -3.59 -10.62
CA VAL A 67 9.74 -2.53 -11.36
C VAL A 67 9.17 -2.31 -12.76
N THR A 68 9.51 -1.17 -13.37
CA THR A 68 9.19 -0.90 -14.78
C THR A 68 9.81 -1.97 -15.70
N GLU A 69 9.19 -2.20 -16.87
CA GLU A 69 9.66 -3.22 -17.83
C GLU A 69 11.12 -3.02 -18.24
N ARG A 70 11.51 -1.78 -18.53
CA ARG A 70 12.90 -1.43 -18.82
C ARG A 70 13.83 -1.84 -17.68
N ASN A 71 13.47 -1.49 -16.44
CA ASN A 71 14.33 -1.77 -15.30
C ASN A 71 14.37 -3.27 -14.95
N ALA A 72 13.29 -4.01 -15.19
CA ALA A 72 13.30 -5.47 -15.11
C ALA A 72 14.34 -6.08 -16.06
N GLY A 73 14.46 -5.57 -17.29
CA GLY A 73 15.52 -5.95 -18.22
C GLY A 73 16.92 -5.68 -17.68
N GLU A 74 17.15 -4.48 -17.15
CA GLU A 74 18.43 -4.09 -16.52
C GLU A 74 18.81 -5.02 -15.35
N TRP A 75 17.83 -5.43 -14.53
CA TRP A 75 18.05 -6.39 -13.44
C TRP A 75 18.35 -7.80 -13.95
N LEU A 76 17.69 -8.26 -15.02
CA LEU A 76 17.97 -9.56 -15.63
C LEU A 76 19.39 -9.63 -16.23
N ASP A 77 19.82 -8.56 -16.90
CA ASP A 77 21.18 -8.43 -17.43
C ASP A 77 22.20 -8.46 -16.28
N TYR A 78 21.91 -7.75 -15.19
CA TYR A 78 22.74 -7.75 -13.99
C TYR A 78 22.86 -9.15 -13.36
N PHE A 79 21.74 -9.87 -13.16
CA PHE A 79 21.79 -11.23 -12.63
C PHE A 79 22.53 -12.20 -13.55
N THR A 80 22.45 -12.00 -14.86
CA THR A 80 23.23 -12.77 -15.83
C THR A 80 24.73 -12.48 -15.69
N ALA A 81 25.11 -11.20 -15.60
CA ALA A 81 26.50 -10.79 -15.45
C ALA A 81 27.12 -11.29 -14.13
N LEU A 82 26.37 -11.28 -13.03
CA LEU A 82 26.81 -11.77 -11.71
C LEU A 82 27.28 -13.23 -11.72
N ARG A 83 26.81 -14.05 -12.67
CA ARG A 83 27.23 -15.45 -12.81
C ARG A 83 28.70 -15.58 -13.22
N THR A 84 29.26 -14.54 -13.83
CA THR A 84 30.62 -14.50 -14.37
C THR A 84 31.49 -13.40 -13.77
N ASP A 85 30.88 -12.31 -13.28
CA ASP A 85 31.56 -11.19 -12.63
C ASP A 85 30.88 -10.88 -11.29
N PRO A 86 31.44 -11.34 -10.16
CA PRO A 86 30.93 -11.04 -8.82
C PRO A 86 30.93 -9.54 -8.48
N ASN A 87 31.70 -8.71 -9.21
CA ASN A 87 31.78 -7.27 -9.00
C ASN A 87 30.91 -6.47 -9.97
N ALA A 88 30.00 -7.14 -10.71
CA ALA A 88 29.04 -6.45 -11.55
C ALA A 88 28.29 -5.38 -10.73
N LYS A 89 28.08 -4.21 -11.34
CA LYS A 89 27.38 -3.10 -10.67
C LYS A 89 25.88 -3.31 -10.78
N SER A 90 25.19 -3.26 -9.64
CA SER A 90 23.73 -3.32 -9.63
C SER A 90 23.12 -2.09 -10.30
N PRO A 91 22.01 -2.27 -11.06
CA PRO A 91 21.27 -1.14 -11.60
C PRO A 91 20.53 -0.41 -10.46
N LYS A 92 20.10 0.82 -10.74
CA LYS A 92 19.18 1.53 -9.85
C LYS A 92 17.78 0.91 -9.96
N THR A 93 17.06 0.80 -8.86
CA THR A 93 15.68 0.29 -8.85
C THR A 93 14.70 1.39 -9.23
N TYR A 94 13.84 1.12 -10.21
CA TYR A 94 12.75 1.99 -10.62
C TYR A 94 11.42 1.25 -10.48
N LEU A 95 10.80 1.39 -9.31
CA LEU A 95 9.48 0.82 -9.00
C LEU A 95 8.40 1.42 -9.88
N MET A 96 7.40 0.60 -10.21
CA MET A 96 6.16 1.10 -10.81
C MET A 96 5.41 1.98 -9.82
N ALA A 97 4.73 3.02 -10.32
CA ALA A 97 3.78 3.78 -9.53
C ALA A 97 2.54 2.91 -9.21
N LEU A 98 1.81 3.26 -8.15
CA LEU A 98 0.63 2.50 -7.72
C LEU A 98 -0.37 2.20 -8.85
N PRO A 99 -0.72 3.13 -9.76
CA PRO A 99 -1.63 2.83 -10.87
C PRO A 99 -1.15 1.70 -11.78
N ASP A 100 0.17 1.58 -12.01
CA ASP A 100 0.73 0.54 -12.87
C ASP A 100 0.91 -0.77 -12.10
N LEU A 101 1.24 -0.71 -10.80
CA LEU A 101 1.19 -1.86 -9.90
C LEU A 101 -0.22 -2.48 -9.88
N MET A 102 -1.27 -1.68 -9.72
CA MET A 102 -2.66 -2.15 -9.71
C MET A 102 -3.10 -2.74 -11.06
N LYS A 103 -2.57 -2.25 -12.19
CA LYS A 103 -2.80 -2.89 -13.50
C LYS A 103 -2.05 -4.23 -13.59
N ALA A 104 -0.86 -4.34 -13.02
CA ALA A 104 -0.05 -5.55 -13.06
C ALA A 104 -0.67 -6.69 -12.24
N ILE A 105 -1.16 -6.43 -11.02
CA ILE A 105 -1.76 -7.46 -10.15
C ILE A 105 -3.01 -8.11 -10.77
N ARG A 106 -3.72 -7.39 -11.66
CA ARG A 106 -4.92 -7.87 -12.38
C ARG A 106 -4.62 -8.89 -13.47
N LYS A 107 -3.36 -9.01 -13.91
CA LYS A 107 -2.99 -9.96 -14.97
C LYS A 107 -3.00 -11.40 -14.44
N PRO A 108 -3.37 -12.40 -15.26
CA PRO A 108 -3.11 -13.80 -14.95
C PRO A 108 -1.64 -14.02 -14.62
N ARG A 109 -1.34 -14.93 -13.67
CA ARG A 109 0.04 -15.27 -13.26
C ARG A 109 0.86 -14.07 -12.79
N SER A 110 0.19 -13.09 -12.18
CA SER A 110 0.81 -11.87 -11.65
C SER A 110 1.54 -12.06 -10.33
N ALA A 111 1.21 -13.09 -9.55
CA ALA A 111 1.96 -13.41 -8.34
C ALA A 111 3.42 -13.70 -8.72
N GLY A 112 4.37 -13.36 -7.85
CA GLY A 112 5.79 -13.52 -8.18
C GLY A 112 6.26 -14.98 -8.36
N ASP A 113 5.45 -15.98 -7.98
CA ASP A 113 5.66 -17.40 -8.35
C ASP A 113 5.00 -17.80 -9.69
N GLY A 114 4.13 -16.95 -10.24
CA GLY A 114 3.38 -17.20 -11.46
C GLY A 114 2.32 -18.30 -11.35
N LEU A 115 1.95 -18.73 -10.13
CA LEU A 115 1.06 -19.88 -9.92
C LEU A 115 -0.42 -19.50 -9.90
N ASN A 116 -0.77 -18.23 -9.71
CA ASN A 116 -2.16 -17.78 -9.75
C ASN A 116 -2.72 -17.80 -11.18
N GLU A 117 -3.76 -18.61 -11.43
CA GLU A 117 -4.38 -18.69 -12.76
C GLU A 117 -5.09 -17.38 -13.16
N VAL A 118 -5.67 -16.71 -12.18
CA VAL A 118 -6.34 -15.41 -12.34
C VAL A 118 -5.59 -14.33 -11.57
N GLY A 119 -5.62 -13.10 -12.06
CA GLY A 119 -5.13 -11.94 -11.32
C GLY A 119 -6.06 -11.55 -10.17
N ILE A 120 -5.66 -10.54 -9.41
CA ILE A 120 -6.48 -9.95 -8.35
C ILE A 120 -7.76 -9.33 -8.94
N THR A 121 -8.89 -9.55 -8.28
CA THR A 121 -10.19 -9.05 -8.74
C THR A 121 -10.28 -7.56 -8.45
N LEU A 122 -10.06 -6.75 -9.48
CA LEU A 122 -10.19 -5.30 -9.41
C LEU A 122 -10.85 -4.80 -10.68
N SER A 123 -12.08 -4.28 -10.56
CA SER A 123 -12.82 -3.71 -11.67
C SER A 123 -12.19 -2.40 -12.15
N ASP A 124 -12.53 -1.96 -13.35
CA ASP A 124 -12.02 -0.68 -13.87
C ASP A 124 -12.54 0.52 -13.06
N ALA A 125 -13.73 0.42 -12.48
CA ALA A 125 -14.29 1.45 -11.60
C ALA A 125 -13.51 1.56 -10.29
N GLU A 126 -13.20 0.42 -9.64
CA GLU A 126 -12.39 0.39 -8.42
C GLU A 126 -10.95 0.84 -8.69
N LEU A 127 -10.36 0.43 -9.83
CA LEU A 127 -9.05 0.91 -10.25
C LEU A 127 -9.04 2.44 -10.43
N ALA A 128 -10.06 2.99 -11.10
CA ALA A 128 -10.18 4.43 -11.29
C ALA A 128 -10.33 5.17 -9.96
N TRP A 129 -11.08 4.60 -9.01
CA TRP A 129 -11.26 5.17 -7.69
C TRP A 129 -9.97 5.17 -6.87
N LEU A 130 -9.24 4.05 -6.80
CA LEU A 130 -7.95 3.96 -6.12
C LEU A 130 -6.88 4.83 -6.78
N ARG A 131 -6.94 4.99 -8.11
CA ARG A 131 -6.06 5.91 -8.83
C ARG A 131 -6.29 7.36 -8.41
N ARG A 132 -7.53 7.80 -8.23
CA ARG A 132 -7.81 9.17 -7.75
C ARG A 132 -7.16 9.41 -6.38
N ILE A 133 -7.21 8.44 -5.47
CA ILE A 133 -6.51 8.56 -4.18
C ILE A 133 -5.00 8.69 -4.35
N HIS A 134 -4.38 7.94 -5.27
CA HIS A 134 -2.96 8.13 -5.57
C HIS A 134 -2.66 9.54 -6.12
N ASP A 135 -3.42 9.97 -7.12
CA ASP A 135 -3.16 11.20 -7.87
C ASP A 135 -3.48 12.46 -7.03
N GLU A 136 -4.59 12.45 -6.29
CA GLU A 136 -5.14 13.60 -5.57
C GLU A 136 -4.69 13.66 -4.10
N VAL A 137 -4.56 12.53 -3.42
CA VAL A 137 -4.29 12.54 -1.97
C VAL A 137 -2.80 12.43 -1.69
N ARG A 138 -2.14 11.39 -2.20
CA ARG A 138 -0.71 11.16 -1.90
C ARG A 138 0.15 12.31 -2.44
N ASN A 139 -0.08 12.75 -3.66
CA ASN A 139 0.76 13.80 -4.25
C ASN A 139 0.59 15.13 -3.53
N GLN A 140 -0.66 15.51 -3.21
CA GLN A 140 -0.94 16.75 -2.51
C GLN A 140 -0.48 16.73 -1.06
N PHE A 141 -0.56 15.60 -0.33
CA PHE A 141 -0.11 15.58 1.07
C PHE A 141 1.40 15.43 1.26
N VAL A 142 2.12 14.91 0.27
CA VAL A 142 3.57 14.63 0.37
C VAL A 142 4.40 15.70 -0.34
N HIS A 143 3.95 16.22 -1.48
CA HIS A 143 4.69 17.17 -2.31
C HIS A 143 4.01 18.55 -2.37
N PHE A 144 3.30 18.96 -1.32
CA PHE A 144 2.49 20.18 -1.31
C PHE A 144 3.30 21.44 -1.65
N GLU A 145 2.79 22.21 -2.61
CA GLU A 145 3.16 23.61 -2.80
C GLU A 145 2.39 24.48 -1.78
N PRO A 146 2.80 25.73 -1.53
CA PRO A 146 2.05 26.63 -0.63
C PRO A 146 0.61 26.87 -1.14
N MET A 147 -0.35 26.10 -0.63
CA MET A 147 -1.76 26.22 -0.97
C MET A 147 -2.68 25.73 0.16
N GLY A 148 -3.93 26.20 0.17
CA GLY A 148 -5.01 25.62 0.96
C GLY A 148 -5.84 24.68 0.10
N TRP A 149 -6.27 23.55 0.65
CA TRP A 149 -7.17 22.62 -0.01
C TRP A 149 -8.03 21.87 1.00
N SER A 150 -9.15 21.32 0.54
CA SER A 150 -10.09 20.54 1.34
C SER A 150 -10.28 19.17 0.72
N LEU A 151 -10.47 18.17 1.57
CA LEU A 151 -10.71 16.79 1.16
C LEU A 151 -12.08 16.34 1.65
N GLU A 152 -12.86 15.76 0.75
CA GLU A 152 -14.09 15.05 1.09
C GLU A 152 -13.73 13.65 1.61
N VAL A 153 -14.16 13.32 2.83
CA VAL A 153 -13.70 12.11 3.55
C VAL A 153 -14.80 11.08 3.83
N SER A 154 -16.06 11.34 3.47
CA SER A 154 -17.16 10.40 3.73
C SER A 154 -17.00 9.10 2.94
N GLY A 155 -16.27 9.12 1.82
CA GLY A 155 -15.94 7.92 1.05
C GLY A 155 -14.76 7.10 1.59
N VAL A 156 -14.01 7.59 2.57
CA VAL A 156 -12.79 6.91 3.07
C VAL A 156 -13.08 5.54 3.71
N PRO A 157 -14.15 5.34 4.49
CA PRO A 157 -14.48 4.02 5.02
C PRO A 157 -14.63 2.96 3.92
N ALA A 158 -15.32 3.30 2.83
CA ALA A 158 -15.52 2.39 1.70
C ALA A 158 -14.22 2.14 0.90
N ILE A 159 -13.30 3.12 0.84
CA ILE A 159 -11.94 2.92 0.30
C ILE A 159 -11.16 1.93 1.18
N GLY A 160 -11.24 2.06 2.50
CA GLY A 160 -10.63 1.13 3.44
C GLY A 160 -11.11 -0.30 3.21
N GLN A 161 -12.41 -0.51 3.06
CA GLN A 161 -13.00 -1.81 2.76
C GLN A 161 -12.53 -2.39 1.43
N LEU A 162 -12.46 -1.56 0.37
CA LEU A 162 -11.93 -1.97 -0.93
C LEU A 162 -10.46 -2.42 -0.81
N ILE A 163 -9.64 -1.66 -0.10
CA ILE A 163 -8.23 -2.01 0.15
C ILE A 163 -8.13 -3.29 0.98
N ALA A 164 -8.97 -3.45 2.00
CA ALA A 164 -9.03 -4.66 2.81
C ALA A 164 -9.34 -5.90 1.96
N ARG A 165 -10.30 -5.79 1.04
CA ARG A 165 -10.65 -6.86 0.10
C ARG A 165 -9.47 -7.21 -0.82
N VAL A 166 -8.86 -6.22 -1.45
CA VAL A 166 -7.73 -6.41 -2.38
C VAL A 166 -6.52 -7.05 -1.69
N ILE A 167 -6.15 -6.56 -0.51
CA ILE A 167 -5.02 -7.12 0.27
C ILE A 167 -5.40 -8.51 0.82
N GLY A 168 -6.66 -8.72 1.20
CA GLY A 168 -7.19 -10.02 1.61
C GLY A 168 -7.05 -11.06 0.51
N GLU A 169 -7.39 -10.73 -0.74
CA GLU A 169 -7.19 -11.63 -1.88
C GLU A 169 -5.70 -12.00 -2.07
N MET A 170 -4.79 -11.02 -1.96
CA MET A 170 -3.33 -11.27 -2.04
C MET A 170 -2.83 -12.16 -0.89
N LEU A 171 -3.40 -12.00 0.31
CA LEU A 171 -3.07 -12.80 1.48
C LEU A 171 -3.51 -14.26 1.29
N GLU A 172 -4.71 -14.49 0.77
CA GLU A 172 -5.21 -15.84 0.52
C GLU A 172 -4.50 -16.53 -0.67
N MET A 173 -4.00 -15.77 -1.65
CA MET A 173 -3.10 -16.31 -2.68
C MET A 173 -1.75 -16.79 -2.12
N GLY A 174 -1.33 -16.30 -0.94
CA GLY A 174 -0.19 -16.82 -0.18
C GLY A 174 1.19 -16.29 -0.59
N TRP A 175 1.38 -15.81 -1.83
CA TRP A 175 2.70 -15.34 -2.29
C TRP A 175 3.16 -14.05 -1.60
N ALA A 176 2.28 -13.04 -1.53
CA ALA A 176 2.65 -11.68 -1.10
C ALA A 176 3.28 -11.67 0.29
N PHE A 177 2.70 -12.41 1.23
CA PHE A 177 3.11 -12.40 2.64
C PHE A 177 3.77 -13.73 3.08
N ARG A 178 4.42 -14.43 2.14
CA ARG A 178 5.05 -15.74 2.38
C ARG A 178 6.12 -15.73 3.47
N HIS A 179 6.83 -14.61 3.61
CA HIS A 179 7.89 -14.41 4.62
C HIS A 179 7.38 -13.92 5.97
N LEU A 180 6.12 -13.48 6.02
CA LEU A 180 5.50 -13.03 7.25
C LEU A 180 5.21 -14.24 8.16
N GLY A 181 5.66 -14.21 9.40
CA GLY A 181 5.41 -15.28 10.37
C GLY A 181 3.91 -15.55 10.61
N ALA A 182 3.57 -16.74 11.11
CA ALA A 182 2.18 -17.15 11.30
C ALA A 182 1.37 -16.20 12.20
N ASP A 183 1.98 -15.71 13.28
CA ASP A 183 1.35 -14.75 14.20
C ASP A 183 1.10 -13.40 13.51
N ASN A 184 2.08 -12.89 12.78
CA ASN A 184 1.96 -11.65 12.03
C ASN A 184 0.92 -11.76 10.89
N ARG A 185 0.81 -12.91 10.21
CA ARG A 185 -0.25 -13.17 9.23
C ARG A 185 -1.64 -13.21 9.87
N SER A 186 -1.73 -13.79 11.07
CA SER A 186 -2.99 -13.82 11.82
C SER A 186 -3.40 -12.41 12.26
N ALA A 187 -2.45 -11.60 12.72
CA ALA A 187 -2.67 -10.19 13.03
C ALA A 187 -3.09 -9.37 11.81
N LEU A 188 -2.39 -9.54 10.67
CA LEU A 188 -2.76 -8.90 9.39
C LEU A 188 -4.19 -9.26 8.98
N ARG A 189 -4.58 -10.53 9.07
CA ARG A 189 -5.95 -10.97 8.79
C ARG A 189 -6.97 -10.31 9.72
N ALA A 190 -6.65 -10.17 11.01
CA ALA A 190 -7.52 -9.49 11.96
C ALA A 190 -7.67 -7.99 11.65
N ASP A 191 -6.59 -7.31 11.27
CA ASP A 191 -6.63 -5.90 10.88
C ASP A 191 -7.44 -5.69 9.58
N LEU A 192 -7.30 -6.57 8.59
CA LEU A 192 -8.12 -6.56 7.37
C LEU A 192 -9.61 -6.78 7.68
N ALA A 193 -9.92 -7.72 8.59
CA ALA A 193 -11.30 -7.96 9.01
C ALA A 193 -11.91 -6.72 9.68
N ARG A 194 -11.15 -6.03 10.54
CA ARG A 194 -11.58 -4.77 11.16
C ARG A 194 -11.82 -3.68 10.14
N LEU A 195 -10.91 -3.52 9.17
CA LEU A 195 -11.02 -2.53 8.09
C LEU A 195 -12.20 -2.82 7.14
N SER A 196 -12.70 -4.06 7.12
CA SER A 196 -13.85 -4.47 6.31
C SER A 196 -15.20 -4.16 6.95
N CYS A 197 -15.24 -3.80 8.25
CA CYS A 197 -16.48 -3.43 8.94
C CYS A 197 -17.03 -2.09 8.41
N GLU A 198 -18.34 -1.84 8.52
CA GLU A 198 -18.92 -0.55 8.08
C GLU A 198 -18.51 0.63 8.98
N ASP A 199 -18.32 0.37 10.28
CA ASP A 199 -18.00 1.39 11.29
C ASP A 199 -16.52 1.41 11.69
N TRP A 200 -15.61 0.93 10.83
CA TRP A 200 -14.19 0.84 11.19
C TRP A 200 -13.53 2.21 11.43
N ALA A 201 -14.09 3.25 10.82
CA ALA A 201 -13.79 4.63 11.08
C ALA A 201 -15.09 5.35 11.48
N PRO A 202 -15.05 6.28 12.45
CA PRO A 202 -16.23 7.02 12.84
C PRO A 202 -16.80 7.81 11.65
N VAL A 203 -18.11 7.69 11.43
CA VAL A 203 -18.82 8.49 10.42
C VAL A 203 -18.98 9.89 10.99
N THR A 204 -18.32 10.88 10.37
CA THR A 204 -18.55 12.29 10.71
C THR A 204 -20.00 12.65 10.40
N ASP A 205 -20.80 12.91 11.43
CA ASP A 205 -22.14 13.50 11.28
C ASP A 205 -22.00 14.89 10.62
N PRO A 206 -22.62 15.15 9.45
CA PRO A 206 -22.55 16.45 8.79
C PRO A 206 -23.28 17.58 9.55
N GLY A 207 -23.78 17.34 10.76
CA GLY A 207 -24.49 18.31 11.60
C GLY A 207 -23.66 19.41 12.28
N ALA A 208 -22.34 19.45 12.12
CA ALA A 208 -21.52 20.54 12.68
C ALA A 208 -21.31 21.67 11.67
N GLN A 209 -22.11 22.74 11.82
CA GLN A 209 -21.98 24.04 11.16
C GLN A 209 -20.51 24.50 11.06
N SER A 210 -20.09 24.87 9.85
CA SER A 210 -19.12 25.95 9.63
C SER A 210 -19.31 26.50 8.22
N ASP A 211 -19.40 27.81 8.13
CA ASP A 211 -19.80 28.58 6.96
C ASP A 211 -19.01 28.22 5.69
N ARG A 212 -19.77 27.92 4.63
CA ARG A 212 -19.25 27.87 3.26
C ARG A 212 -18.69 29.24 2.88
N LEU A 213 -17.42 29.28 2.52
CA LEU A 213 -16.89 30.31 1.62
C LEU A 213 -16.72 29.66 0.25
N ASP A 214 -17.57 30.09 -0.68
CA ASP A 214 -17.45 29.81 -2.09
C ASP A 214 -16.17 30.48 -2.64
N PHE A 215 -15.35 29.68 -3.33
CA PHE A 215 -14.39 30.14 -4.35
C PHE A 215 -14.46 29.19 -5.55
#